data_AF-A0A349B4D9-F1
#
_entry.id   AF-A0A349B4D9-F1
#
_cell.length_a   1.000
_cell.length_b   1.000
_cell.length_c   1.000
_cell.angle_alpha   90.00
_cell.angle_beta   90.00
_cell.angle_gamma   90.00
#
_symmetry.space_group_name_H-M   'P 1'
#
loop_
_entity.id
_entity.type
_entity.pdbx_description
1 polymer ?
#
loop_
_entity_poly.entity_id
_entity_poly.type
_entity_poly.pdbx_seq_one_letter_code
_entity_poly.pdbx_strand_id
1 'polypeptide(L)'
;MALVARTRRIDADVDLLDVAGATGVVFEKGADGLAGRGEALRIEIPRLDLEQLTMVQDALAAIESDDDVRRPGSGAVAFATLPFDPAAAAAFVVPEVIVGRAADGTRWVTTIGATGELPEPEIVAEVGVAEPRPSRYEVAGVQDVEAWMQTVADATKRIAAGEFDKVVL
;
A
#
# COMPACT_ATOMS: atom_id res chain seq x y z
N MET A 1 -20.85 4.49 10.21
CA MET A 1 -20.47 3.71 11.41
C MET A 1 -19.06 4.15 11.80
N ALA A 2 -18.75 4.25 13.09
CA ALA A 2 -17.40 4.59 13.53
C ALA A 2 -16.50 3.35 13.36
N LEU A 3 -15.29 3.55 12.82
CA LEU A 3 -14.28 2.51 12.71
C LEU A 3 -13.39 2.50 13.95
N VAL A 4 -12.95 1.31 14.34
CA VAL A 4 -11.99 1.09 15.43
C VAL A 4 -10.83 0.27 14.89
N ALA A 5 -9.60 0.65 15.25
CA ALA A 5 -8.37 -0.08 15.01
C ALA A 5 -7.88 -0.71 16.31
N ARG A 6 -7.74 -2.04 16.34
CA ARG A 6 -7.18 -2.78 17.48
C ARG A 6 -5.86 -3.40 17.10
N THR A 7 -4.79 -3.02 17.80
CA THR A 7 -3.44 -3.52 17.54
C THR A 7 -2.92 -4.35 18.71
N ARG A 8 -2.44 -5.56 18.41
CA ARG A 8 -1.85 -6.49 19.38
C ARG A 8 -0.52 -6.99 18.89
N ARG A 9 0.40 -7.23 19.83
CA ARG A 9 1.65 -7.94 19.56
C ARG A 9 1.34 -9.38 19.19
N ILE A 10 2.16 -9.94 18.31
CA ILE A 10 2.15 -11.36 17.96
C ILE A 10 3.56 -11.91 18.07
N ASP A 11 3.66 -13.19 18.45
CA ASP A 11 4.94 -13.91 18.51
C ASP A 11 5.19 -14.76 17.25
N ALA A 12 4.13 -15.04 16.48
CA ALA A 12 4.20 -15.76 15.22
C ALA A 12 5.21 -15.10 14.26
N ASP A 13 5.95 -15.92 13.52
CA ASP A 13 6.71 -15.40 12.39
C ASP A 13 5.75 -15.11 11.23
N VAL A 14 6.04 -14.04 10.49
CA VAL A 14 5.13 -13.53 9.46
C VAL A 14 5.89 -13.27 8.16
N ASP A 15 5.42 -13.90 7.10
CA ASP A 15 5.75 -13.50 5.74
C ASP A 15 4.72 -12.47 5.26
N LEU A 16 5.18 -11.23 5.05
CA LEU A 16 4.33 -10.12 4.62
C LEU A 16 3.68 -10.36 3.25
N LEU A 17 4.33 -11.10 2.35
CA LEU A 17 3.76 -11.45 1.05
C LEU A 17 2.62 -12.45 1.19
N ASP A 18 2.77 -13.44 2.08
CA ASP A 18 1.70 -14.40 2.35
C ASP A 18 0.51 -13.73 3.05
N VAL A 19 0.75 -12.74 3.92
CA VAL A 19 -0.32 -11.93 4.52
C VAL A 19 -1.10 -11.14 3.46
N ALA A 20 -0.39 -10.48 2.54
CA ALA A 20 -1.02 -9.70 1.50
C ALA A 20 -1.78 -10.57 0.50
N GLY A 21 -1.27 -11.77 0.18
CA GLY A 21 -1.88 -12.66 -0.80
C GLY A 21 -1.95 -12.01 -2.19
N ALA A 22 -2.93 -12.42 -3.01
CA ALA A 22 -3.02 -11.91 -4.39
C ALA A 22 -3.57 -10.48 -4.53
N THR A 23 -4.30 -9.99 -3.52
CA THR A 23 -5.03 -8.70 -3.61
C THR A 23 -4.63 -7.68 -2.56
N GLY A 24 -3.74 -8.05 -1.64
CA GLY A 24 -3.27 -7.15 -0.58
C GLY A 24 -2.18 -6.20 -1.04
N VAL A 25 -1.63 -5.49 -0.06
CA VAL A 25 -0.57 -4.50 -0.24
C VAL A 25 0.60 -4.82 0.67
N VAL A 26 1.82 -4.57 0.21
CA VAL A 26 3.03 -4.69 1.02
C VAL A 26 3.86 -3.43 0.87
N PHE A 27 4.37 -2.91 1.98
CA PHE A 27 5.40 -1.88 2.01
C PHE A 27 6.53 -2.35 2.93
N GLU A 28 7.70 -2.59 2.38
CA GLU A 28 8.84 -3.15 3.11
C GLU A 28 10.13 -2.39 2.81
N LYS A 29 10.95 -2.19 3.86
CA LYS A 29 12.28 -1.60 3.78
C LYS A 29 13.21 -2.35 4.72
N GLY A 30 14.03 -3.24 4.18
CA GLY A 30 14.93 -4.06 4.98
C GLY A 30 14.13 -5.03 5.85
N ALA A 31 14.30 -4.97 7.17
CA ALA A 31 13.57 -5.83 8.11
C ALA A 31 12.25 -5.21 8.61
N ASP A 32 12.00 -3.93 8.33
CA ASP A 32 10.75 -3.24 8.68
C ASP A 32 9.74 -3.36 7.54
N GLY A 33 8.49 -3.65 7.86
CA GLY A 33 7.45 -3.67 6.84
C GLY A 33 6.04 -3.85 7.37
N LEU A 34 5.08 -3.56 6.49
CA LEU A 34 3.65 -3.70 6.70
C LEU A 34 3.05 -4.46 5.51
N ALA A 35 2.11 -5.36 5.81
CA ALA A 35 1.23 -5.99 4.84
C ALA A 35 -0.22 -5.72 5.20
N GLY A 36 -1.03 -5.37 4.21
CA GLY A 36 -2.45 -5.08 4.38
C GLY A 36 -3.32 -5.98 3.51
N ARG A 37 -4.49 -6.38 4.02
CA ARG A 37 -5.54 -7.05 3.24
C ARG A 37 -6.93 -6.56 3.62
N GLY A 38 -7.86 -6.72 2.67
CA GLY A 38 -9.21 -6.16 2.80
C GLY A 38 -9.19 -4.63 2.70
N GLU A 39 -10.36 -4.02 2.83
CA GLU A 39 -10.54 -2.58 2.75
C GLU A 39 -11.61 -2.13 3.76
N ALA A 40 -11.18 -1.53 4.86
CA ALA A 40 -12.09 -0.97 5.85
C ALA A 40 -12.56 0.43 5.45
N LEU A 41 -11.72 1.17 4.72
CA LEU A 41 -12.01 2.51 4.24
C LEU A 41 -11.19 2.83 2.98
N ARG A 42 -11.86 3.35 1.95
CA ARG A 42 -11.22 4.03 0.82
C ARG A 42 -11.45 5.53 0.91
N ILE A 43 -10.37 6.28 0.75
CA ILE A 43 -10.37 7.75 0.72
C ILE A 43 -9.85 8.16 -0.65
N GLU A 44 -10.70 8.84 -1.41
CA GLU A 44 -10.34 9.37 -2.72
C GLU A 44 -10.08 10.86 -2.62
N ILE A 45 -8.96 11.31 -3.19
CA ILE A 45 -8.65 12.73 -3.33
C ILE A 45 -8.60 13.08 -4.82
N PRO A 46 -9.17 14.24 -5.22
CA PRO A 46 -9.28 14.58 -6.64
C PRO A 46 -7.94 14.92 -7.30
N ARG A 47 -6.94 15.32 -6.50
CA ARG A 47 -5.57 15.61 -6.93
C ARG A 47 -4.59 15.52 -5.76
N LEU A 48 -3.31 15.35 -6.05
CA LEU A 48 -2.26 15.23 -5.03
C LEU A 48 -1.72 16.61 -4.62
N ASP A 49 -2.35 17.22 -3.62
CA ASP A 49 -1.87 18.44 -2.98
C ASP A 49 -2.00 18.36 -1.44
N LEU A 50 -1.34 19.29 -0.73
CA LEU A 50 -1.32 19.29 0.74
C LEU A 50 -2.69 19.54 1.38
N GLU A 51 -3.57 20.29 0.73
CA GLU A 51 -4.92 20.59 1.24
C GLU A 51 -5.79 19.35 1.17
N GLN A 52 -5.75 18.59 0.07
CA GLN A 52 -6.51 17.36 -0.07
C GLN A 52 -5.95 16.25 0.84
N LEU A 53 -4.64 16.24 1.09
CA LEU A 53 -4.01 15.28 2.00
C LEU A 53 -4.48 15.42 3.47
N THR A 54 -5.00 16.57 3.89
CA THR A 54 -5.59 16.68 5.24
C THR A 54 -6.82 15.80 5.38
N MET A 55 -7.58 15.55 4.32
CA MET A 55 -8.73 14.63 4.37
C MET A 55 -8.30 13.20 4.74
N VAL A 56 -7.12 12.76 4.29
CA VAL A 56 -6.58 11.46 4.66
C VAL A 56 -6.17 11.43 6.13
N GLN A 57 -5.53 12.51 6.61
CA GLN A 57 -5.12 12.64 8.00
C GLN A 57 -6.33 12.68 8.94
N ASP A 58 -7.35 13.46 8.60
CA ASP A 58 -8.59 13.59 9.36
C ASP A 58 -9.35 12.25 9.40
N ALA A 59 -9.41 11.55 8.26
CA ALA A 59 -10.03 10.24 8.19
C ALA A 59 -9.32 9.21 9.09
N LEU A 60 -7.98 9.20 9.10
CA LEU A 60 -7.20 8.32 9.99
C LEU A 60 -7.36 8.71 11.46
N ALA A 61 -7.37 10.02 11.78
CA ALA A 61 -7.54 10.52 13.14
C ALA A 61 -8.93 10.24 13.72
N ALA A 62 -9.94 10.06 12.86
CA ALA A 62 -11.29 9.69 13.25
C ALA A 62 -11.45 8.19 13.60
N ILE A 63 -10.46 7.35 13.30
CA ILE A 63 -10.48 5.92 13.65
C ILE A 63 -9.99 5.78 15.11
N GLU A 64 -10.87 5.30 15.99
CA GLU A 64 -10.51 5.05 17.38
C GLU A 64 -9.42 3.97 17.45
N SER A 65 -8.38 4.19 18.27
CA SER A 65 -7.22 3.30 18.30
C SER A 65 -7.00 2.71 19.68
N ASP A 66 -7.01 1.38 19.75
CA ASP A 66 -6.60 0.55 20.89
C ASP A 66 -5.31 -0.17 20.48
N ASP A 67 -4.16 0.44 20.78
CA ASP A 67 -2.85 -0.03 20.32
C ASP A 67 -1.89 -0.28 21.48
N ASP A 68 -1.58 -1.54 21.74
CA ASP A 68 -0.63 -1.96 22.78
C ASP A 68 0.84 -1.80 22.35
N VAL A 69 1.10 -1.67 21.06
CA VAL A 69 2.44 -1.65 20.46
C VAL A 69 3.00 -0.22 20.42
N ARG A 70 2.15 0.77 20.12
CA ARG A 70 2.43 2.21 20.19
C ARG A 70 3.71 2.63 19.47
N ARG A 71 3.84 2.27 18.19
CA ARG A 71 5.01 2.58 17.36
C ARG A 71 4.60 3.04 15.95
N PRO A 72 5.53 3.61 15.16
CA PRO A 72 5.24 3.92 13.77
C PRO A 72 4.78 2.66 13.00
N GLY A 73 3.62 2.74 12.36
CA GLY A 73 3.02 1.63 11.60
C GLY A 73 2.11 0.70 12.40
N SER A 74 1.97 0.86 13.72
CA SER A 74 0.88 0.25 14.49
C SER A 74 -0.35 1.16 14.50
N GLY A 75 -1.55 0.58 14.61
CA GLY A 75 -2.81 1.28 14.43
C GLY A 75 -3.23 1.42 12.95
N ALA A 76 -4.18 2.32 12.68
CA ALA A 76 -4.68 2.53 11.33
C ALA A 76 -3.61 3.15 10.42
N VAL A 77 -3.37 2.53 9.26
CA VAL A 77 -2.45 3.01 8.23
C VAL A 77 -3.15 2.99 6.88
N ALA A 78 -3.04 4.10 6.16
CA ALA A 78 -3.48 4.19 4.78
C ALA A 78 -2.33 3.86 3.81
N PHE A 79 -2.57 2.95 2.88
CA PHE A 79 -1.71 2.66 1.74
C PHE A 79 -2.20 3.43 0.52
N ALA A 80 -1.30 3.87 -0.34
CA ALA A 80 -1.68 4.64 -1.52
C ALA A 80 -0.82 4.30 -2.73
N THR A 81 -1.45 4.38 -3.90
CA THR A 81 -0.80 4.44 -5.20
C THR A 81 -1.00 5.85 -5.74
N LEU A 82 0.09 6.61 -5.86
CA LEU A 82 0.02 8.00 -6.28
C LEU A 82 0.28 8.10 -7.80
N PRO A 83 -0.55 8.87 -8.53
CA PRO A 83 -0.37 9.04 -9.97
C PRO A 83 0.90 9.84 -10.28
N PHE A 84 1.47 9.62 -11.47
CA PHE A 84 2.58 10.44 -11.97
C PHE A 84 2.15 11.88 -12.24
N ASP A 85 0.95 12.07 -12.80
CA ASP A 85 0.34 13.38 -12.95
C ASP A 85 -0.28 13.82 -11.62
N PRO A 86 0.24 14.86 -10.95
CA PRO A 86 -0.30 15.32 -9.68
C PRO A 86 -1.72 15.91 -9.78
N ALA A 87 -2.19 16.25 -10.99
CA ALA A 87 -3.56 16.71 -11.22
C ALA A 87 -4.57 15.55 -11.30
N ALA A 88 -4.11 14.31 -11.44
CA ALA A 88 -4.97 13.14 -11.44
C ALA A 88 -5.38 12.74 -10.01
N ALA A 89 -6.54 12.09 -9.91
CA ALA A 89 -7.04 11.58 -8.63
C ALA A 89 -6.12 10.51 -8.03
N ALA A 90 -6.05 10.48 -6.70
CA ALA A 90 -5.33 9.46 -5.94
C ALA A 90 -6.27 8.76 -4.96
N ALA A 91 -6.03 7.49 -4.71
CA ALA A 91 -6.80 6.69 -3.77
C ALA A 91 -5.89 6.18 -2.65
N PHE A 92 -6.42 6.24 -1.44
CA PHE A 92 -5.83 5.73 -0.22
C PHE A 92 -6.76 4.63 0.32
N VAL A 93 -6.18 3.52 0.74
CA VAL A 93 -6.90 2.37 1.30
C VAL A 93 -6.39 2.13 2.70
N VAL A 94 -7.30 2.09 3.66
CA VAL A 94 -7.06 1.57 5.01
C VAL A 94 -7.52 0.11 5.02
N PRO A 95 -6.60 -0.86 5.12
CA PRO A 95 -6.96 -2.28 5.13
C PRO A 95 -7.78 -2.68 6.36
N GLU A 96 -8.56 -3.75 6.27
CA GLU A 96 -9.24 -4.36 7.43
C GLU A 96 -8.24 -5.07 8.36
N VAL A 97 -7.16 -5.58 7.79
CA VAL A 97 -6.10 -6.26 8.53
C VAL A 97 -4.76 -5.70 8.06
N ILE A 98 -3.92 -5.32 9.02
CA ILE A 98 -2.54 -4.92 8.79
C ILE A 98 -1.64 -5.77 9.67
N VAL A 99 -0.65 -6.46 9.10
CA VAL A 99 0.41 -7.13 9.86
C VAL A 99 1.68 -6.33 9.69
N GLY A 100 2.36 -6.05 10.78
CA GLY A 100 3.62 -5.32 10.78
C GLY A 100 4.74 -6.09 11.46
N ARG A 101 5.96 -5.84 10.99
CA ARG A 101 7.19 -6.26 11.66
C ARG A 101 8.20 -5.12 11.66
N ALA A 102 8.99 -5.06 12.72
CA ALA A 102 10.07 -4.10 12.87
C ALA A 102 11.44 -4.80 12.94
N ALA A 103 12.50 -4.05 12.62
CA ALA A 103 13.87 -4.55 12.66
C ALA A 103 14.33 -5.06 14.03
N ASP A 104 13.69 -4.61 15.12
CA ASP A 104 13.95 -5.10 16.49
C ASP A 104 13.28 -6.46 16.80
N GLY A 105 12.59 -7.05 15.82
CA GLY A 105 11.89 -8.33 15.96
C GLY A 105 10.45 -8.21 16.49
N THR A 106 9.99 -7.02 16.86
CA THR A 106 8.58 -6.80 17.24
C THR A 106 7.68 -7.01 16.04
N ARG A 107 6.60 -7.75 16.25
CA ARG A 107 5.56 -8.02 15.25
C ARG A 107 4.19 -7.72 15.84
N TRP A 108 3.27 -7.33 14.99
CA TRP A 108 1.91 -7.01 15.40
C TRP A 108 0.91 -7.27 14.30
N VAL A 109 -0.35 -7.35 14.72
CA VAL A 109 -1.50 -7.29 13.82
C VAL A 109 -2.44 -6.19 14.30
N THR A 110 -2.96 -5.42 13.35
CA THR A 110 -4.00 -4.43 13.54
C THR A 110 -5.24 -4.87 12.78
N THR A 111 -6.37 -4.98 13.46
CA THR A 111 -7.69 -5.20 12.83
C THR A 111 -8.49 -3.90 12.84
N ILE A 112 -9.14 -3.57 11.72
CA ILE A 112 -9.84 -2.32 11.49
C ILE A 112 -11.22 -2.61 10.92
N GLY A 113 -12.26 -2.04 11.52
CA GLY A 113 -13.64 -2.35 11.16
C GLY A 113 -14.64 -1.68 12.11
N ALA A 114 -15.93 -1.96 11.91
CA ALA A 114 -16.97 -1.45 12.78
C ALA A 114 -16.91 -2.06 14.19
N THR A 115 -17.32 -1.29 15.20
CA THR A 115 -17.37 -1.74 16.58
C THR A 115 -18.25 -2.99 16.72
N GLY A 116 -17.67 -4.11 17.18
CA GLY A 116 -18.37 -5.40 17.38
C GLY A 116 -18.20 -6.42 16.25
N GLU A 117 -17.59 -6.03 15.13
CA GLU A 117 -17.36 -6.91 13.96
C GLU A 117 -15.88 -7.25 13.76
N LEU A 118 -15.00 -6.81 14.66
CA LEU A 118 -13.56 -7.05 14.56
C LEU A 118 -13.21 -8.51 14.89
N PRO A 119 -12.60 -9.28 13.96
CA PRO A 119 -12.05 -10.59 14.29
C PRO A 119 -10.90 -10.44 15.30
N GLU A 120 -10.70 -11.48 16.11
CA GLU A 120 -9.62 -11.47 17.09
C GLU A 120 -8.25 -11.49 16.38
N PRO A 121 -7.31 -10.63 16.80
CA PRO A 121 -5.93 -10.58 16.31
C PRO A 121 -5.23 -11.94 16.14
N GLU A 122 -5.40 -12.85 17.10
CA GLU A 122 -4.76 -14.17 17.09
C GLU A 122 -5.28 -15.04 15.94
N ILE A 123 -6.58 -14.99 15.64
CA ILE A 123 -7.21 -15.70 14.51
C ILE A 123 -6.63 -15.20 13.19
N VAL A 124 -6.36 -13.90 13.08
CA VAL A 124 -5.88 -13.26 11.85
C VAL A 124 -4.42 -13.66 11.53
N ALA A 125 -3.58 -13.83 12.55
CA ALA A 125 -2.18 -14.26 12.40
C ALA A 125 -2.03 -15.70 11.90
N GLU A 126 -3.03 -16.56 12.11
CA GLU A 126 -3.04 -17.94 11.59
C GLU A 126 -3.43 -18.01 10.10
N VAL A 127 -4.09 -16.97 9.56
CA VAL A 127 -4.58 -16.97 8.17
C VAL A 127 -3.48 -16.50 7.21
N GLY A 128 -2.54 -17.39 6.92
CA GLY A 128 -1.69 -17.38 5.73
C GLY A 128 -2.14 -18.50 4.79
N VAL A 129 -3.27 -18.33 4.10
CA VAL A 129 -3.71 -19.32 3.10
C VAL A 129 -2.94 -19.04 1.82
N ALA A 130 -1.94 -19.89 1.53
CA ALA A 130 -1.22 -19.86 0.26
C ALA A 130 -2.20 -20.08 -0.89
N GLU A 131 -2.58 -19.00 -1.57
CA GLU A 131 -3.36 -19.09 -2.80
C GLU A 131 -2.50 -19.74 -3.91
N PRO A 132 -3.11 -20.48 -4.85
CA PRO A 132 -2.38 -21.10 -5.95
C PRO A 132 -1.64 -20.01 -6.75
N ARG A 133 -0.31 -20.08 -6.78
CA ARG A 133 0.49 -19.16 -7.58
C ARG A 133 0.26 -19.42 -9.08
N PRO A 134 0.23 -18.38 -9.93
CA PRO A 134 0.13 -18.56 -11.37
C PRO A 134 1.25 -19.48 -11.88
N SER A 135 0.89 -20.54 -12.60
CA SER A 135 1.84 -21.52 -13.16
C SER A 135 2.24 -21.20 -14.60
N ARG A 136 1.62 -20.18 -15.21
CA ARG A 136 1.90 -19.71 -16.56
C ARG A 136 1.71 -18.20 -16.62
N TYR A 137 2.56 -17.54 -17.38
CA TYR A 137 2.46 -16.12 -17.70
C TYR A 137 2.77 -15.90 -19.19
N GLU A 138 2.33 -14.76 -19.71
CA GLU A 138 2.66 -14.28 -21.05
C GLU A 138 3.35 -12.93 -20.90
N VAL A 139 4.36 -12.69 -21.73
CA VAL A 139 5.09 -11.42 -21.74
C VAL A 139 4.98 -10.83 -23.13
N ALA A 140 4.46 -9.61 -23.21
CA ALA A 140 4.38 -8.82 -24.42
C ALA A 140 4.95 -7.43 -24.18
N GLY A 141 5.58 -6.85 -25.20
CA GLY A 141 5.98 -5.45 -25.16
C GLY A 141 4.75 -4.55 -25.19
N VAL A 142 4.72 -3.51 -24.35
CA VAL A 142 3.65 -2.50 -24.34
C VAL A 142 3.67 -1.68 -25.64
N GLN A 143 4.85 -1.51 -26.23
CA GLN A 143 5.08 -0.79 -27.47
C GLN A 143 5.90 -1.66 -28.43
N ASP A 144 5.64 -1.49 -29.73
CA ASP A 144 6.45 -2.09 -30.79
C ASP A 144 7.90 -1.57 -30.75
N VAL A 145 8.86 -2.43 -31.08
CA VAL A 145 10.30 -2.13 -30.98
C VAL A 145 10.69 -0.99 -31.91
N GLU A 146 10.19 -0.99 -33.15
CA GLU A 146 10.49 0.07 -34.12
C GLU A 146 9.88 1.40 -33.66
N ALA A 147 8.65 1.37 -33.15
CA ALA A 147 8.02 2.54 -32.56
C ALA A 147 8.83 3.10 -31.38
N TRP A 148 9.35 2.25 -30.49
CA TRP A 148 10.18 2.68 -29.36
C TRP A 148 11.49 3.32 -29.82
N MET A 149 12.18 2.69 -30.79
CA MET A 149 13.39 3.25 -31.39
C MET A 149 13.14 4.64 -31.99
N GLN A 150 11.99 4.82 -32.65
CA GLN A 150 11.59 6.11 -33.20
C GLN A 150 11.33 7.14 -32.09
N THR A 151 10.66 6.77 -30.99
CA THR A 151 10.46 7.65 -29.84
C THR A 151 11.79 8.14 -29.25
N VAL A 152 12.77 7.25 -29.09
CA VAL A 152 14.11 7.61 -28.60
C VAL A 152 14.87 8.50 -29.59
N ALA A 153 14.80 8.20 -30.89
CA ALA A 153 15.42 9.00 -31.93
C ALA A 153 14.87 10.44 -31.96
N ASP A 154 13.56 10.60 -31.78
CA ASP A 154 12.93 11.92 -31.78
C ASP A 154 13.23 12.69 -30.49
N ALA A 155 13.23 12.02 -29.33
CA ALA A 155 13.66 12.63 -28.07
C ALA A 155 15.10 13.18 -28.13
N THR A 156 16.04 12.39 -28.65
CA THR A 156 17.45 12.79 -28.76
C THR A 156 17.69 13.93 -29.76
N LYS A 157 16.95 13.95 -30.88
CA LYS A 157 16.98 15.10 -31.82
C LYS A 157 16.52 16.39 -31.15
N ARG A 158 15.44 16.34 -30.36
CA ARG A 158 14.89 17.50 -29.64
C ARG A 158 15.85 17.99 -28.56
N ILE A 159 16.55 17.08 -27.87
CA ILE A 159 17.63 17.44 -26.95
C ILE A 159 18.78 18.13 -27.70
N ALA A 160 19.23 17.57 -28.82
CA ALA A 160 20.30 18.18 -29.63
C ALA A 160 19.91 19.56 -30.21
N ALA A 161 18.63 19.79 -30.46
CA ALA A 161 18.07 21.08 -30.86
C ALA A 161 17.93 22.08 -29.70
N GLY A 162 18.20 21.67 -28.46
CA GLY A 162 18.09 22.51 -27.27
C GLY A 162 16.66 22.70 -26.75
N GLU A 163 15.70 21.87 -27.17
CA GLU A 163 14.32 21.94 -26.68
C GLU A 163 14.17 21.37 -25.26
N PHE A 164 15.01 20.40 -24.90
CA PHE A 164 15.08 19.79 -23.57
C PHE A 164 16.53 19.44 -23.22
N ASP A 165 16.84 19.37 -21.92
CA ASP A 165 18.13 18.85 -21.46
C ASP A 165 18.10 17.33 -21.22
N LYS A 166 16.95 16.80 -20.81
CA LYS A 166 16.74 15.39 -20.47
C LYS A 166 15.26 15.04 -20.55
N VAL A 167 14.96 13.81 -20.99
CA VAL A 167 13.63 13.20 -20.88
C VAL A 167 13.78 11.75 -20.39
N VAL A 168 12.79 11.28 -19.62
CA VAL A 168 12.62 9.86 -19.27
C VAL A 168 11.40 9.39 -20.06
N LEU A 169 11.60 8.31 -20.81
CA LEU A 169 10.59 7.66 -21.64
C LEU A 169 10.22 6.32 -21.02
#